data_AF-A0A377M507-F1
#
_entry.id   AF-A0A377M507-F1
#
_cell.length_a   1.000
_cell.length_b   1.000
_cell.length_c   1.000
_cell.angle_alpha   90.00
_cell.angle_beta   90.00
_cell.angle_gamma   90.00
#
_symmetry.space_group_name_H-M   'P 1'
#
loop_
_entity.id
_entity.type
_entity.pdbx_description
1 polymer ?
#
loop_
_entity_poly.entity_id
_entity_poly.type
_entity_poly.pdbx_seq_one_letter_code
_entity_poly.pdbx_strand_id
1 'polypeptide(L)' 'MNNDIPLKYYDIVDEYSTETAEPVSESEHDALAYYFQLLLTRLTNNEEISEEAQQEMAS' A
#
# COMPACT_ATOMS: atom_id res chain seq x y z
N MET A 1 0.47 0.15 -16.59
CA MET A 1 -0.66 0.57 -15.75
C MET A 1 -0.16 1.78 -14.98
N ASN A 2 -0.40 3.00 -15.47
CA ASN A 2 -0.08 4.20 -14.72
C ASN A 2 -1.28 4.46 -13.80
N ASN A 3 -1.32 3.78 -12.67
CA ASN A 3 -2.08 4.30 -11.55
C ASN A 3 -1.25 5.50 -11.09
N ASP A 4 -1.75 6.72 -11.30
CA ASP A 4 -1.11 7.93 -10.77
C ASP A 4 -1.21 7.87 -9.24
N ILE A 5 -0.25 7.19 -8.61
CA ILE A 5 -0.16 7.04 -7.16
C ILE A 5 0.44 8.35 -6.62
N PRO A 6 -0.28 9.10 -5.77
CA PRO A 6 0.27 10.31 -5.17
C PRO A 6 1.57 10.04 -4.40
N LEU A 7 2.55 10.94 -4.53
CA LEU A 7 3.88 10.84 -3.90
C LEU A 7 3.84 10.53 -2.39
N LYS A 8 2.83 11.05 -1.68
CA LYS A 8 2.64 10.77 -0.24
C LYS A 8 2.57 9.29 0.11
N TYR A 9 2.14 8.42 -0.82
CA TYR A 9 2.09 6.98 -0.56
C TYR A 9 3.46 6.33 -0.72
N TYR A 10 4.33 6.86 -1.60
CA TYR A 10 5.73 6.45 -1.63
C TYR A 10 6.48 6.90 -0.38
N ASP A 11 6.19 8.10 0.15
CA ASP A 11 6.76 8.53 1.44
C ASP A 11 6.40 7.53 2.57
N ILE A 12 5.17 6.99 2.56
CA ILE A 12 4.74 5.95 3.51
C ILE A 12 5.46 4.62 3.28
N VAL A 13 5.66 4.22 2.02
CA VAL A 13 6.43 3.00 1.69
C VAL A 13 7.87 3.13 2.16
N ASP A 14 8.49 4.28 1.96
CA ASP A 14 9.86 4.52 2.38
C ASP A 14 9.97 4.42 3.92
N GLU A 15 9.05 5.03 4.67
CA GLU A 15 8.98 4.90 6.13
C GLU A 15 8.76 3.44 6.55
N TYR A 16 7.77 2.76 5.96
CA TYR A 16 7.49 1.33 6.20
C TYR A 16 8.72 0.46 5.94
N SER A 17 9.47 0.75 4.88
CA SER A 17 10.68 0.01 4.50
C SER A 17 11.81 0.16 5.53
N THR A 18 11.83 1.24 6.31
CA THR A 18 12.79 1.42 7.41
C THR A 18 12.38 0.69 8.70
N GLU A 19 11.10 0.41 8.89
CA GLU A 19 10.56 -0.18 10.11
C GLU A 19 10.25 -1.68 9.99
N THR A 20 10.09 -2.18 8.77
CA THR A 20 9.85 -3.60 8.51
C THR A 20 11.07 -4.47 8.85
N ALA A 21 10.80 -5.69 9.28
CA ALA A 21 11.84 -6.68 9.54
C ALA A 21 12.47 -7.23 8.25
N GLU A 22 11.70 -7.28 7.17
CA GLU A 22 12.14 -7.78 5.87
C GLU A 22 12.36 -6.63 4.89
N PRO A 23 13.51 -6.56 4.20
CA PRO A 23 13.80 -5.46 3.29
C PRO A 23 12.82 -5.46 2.12
N VAL A 24 12.22 -4.31 1.87
CA VAL A 24 11.37 -4.08 0.69
C VAL A 24 12.25 -3.89 -0.54
N SER A 25 11.95 -4.61 -1.62
CA SER A 25 12.63 -4.47 -2.91
C SER A 25 12.04 -3.32 -3.73
N GLU A 26 12.83 -2.72 -4.64
CA GLU A 26 12.33 -1.67 -5.54
C GLU A 26 11.10 -2.11 -6.37
N SER A 27 11.01 -3.40 -6.72
CA SER A 27 9.84 -3.95 -7.42
C SER A 27 8.57 -3.97 -6.58
N GLU A 28 8.69 -3.93 -5.25
CA GLU A 28 7.56 -3.91 -4.31
C GLU A 28 7.13 -2.49 -3.96
N HIS A 29 7.96 -1.46 -4.19
CA HIS A 29 7.61 -0.08 -3.82
C HIS A 29 6.31 0.40 -4.47
N ASP A 30 6.17 0.18 -5.78
CA ASP A 30 4.98 0.62 -6.52
C ASP A 30 3.72 -0.13 -6.07
N ALA A 31 3.86 -1.45 -5.85
CA ALA A 31 2.78 -2.31 -5.38
C ALA A 31 2.34 -1.93 -3.95
N LEU A 32 3.28 -1.67 -3.04
CA LEU A 32 2.99 -1.25 -1.68
C LEU A 32 2.39 0.15 -1.63
N ALA A 33 2.86 1.08 -2.47
CA ALA A 33 2.31 2.43 -2.53
C ALA A 33 0.83 2.39 -2.99
N TYR A 34 0.54 1.56 -3.99
CA TYR A 34 -0.84 1.30 -4.43
C TYR A 34 -1.67 0.63 -3.34
N TYR A 35 -1.13 -0.39 -2.67
CA TYR A 35 -1.79 -1.09 -1.58
C TYR A 35 -2.16 -0.14 -0.44
N PHE A 36 -1.23 0.71 0.02
CA PHE A 36 -1.49 1.69 1.06
C PHE A 36 -2.51 2.75 0.63
N GLN A 37 -2.52 3.14 -0.65
CA GLN A 37 -3.58 3.99 -1.19
C GLN A 37 -4.95 3.34 -1.04
N LEU A 38 -5.11 2.07 -1.43
CA LEU A 38 -6.38 1.36 -1.31
C LEU A 38 -6.78 1.16 0.16
N LEU A 39 -5.84 0.74 1.01
CA LEU A 39 -6.08 0.52 2.42
C LEU A 39 -6.56 1.79 3.13
N LEU A 40 -5.86 2.92 2.93
CA LEU A 40 -6.24 4.20 3.53
C LEU A 40 -7.58 4.71 2.97
N THR A 41 -7.87 4.45 1.70
CA THR A 41 -9.18 4.79 1.10
C THR A 41 -10.30 4.01 1.79
N ARG A 42 -10.16 2.69 1.95
CA ARG A 42 -11.15 1.85 2.65
C ARG A 42 -11.35 2.29 4.10
N LEU A 43 -10.25 2.54 4.82
CA LEU A 43 -10.30 3.04 6.20
C LEU A 43 -11.03 4.40 6.30
N THR A 44 -10.76 5.32 5.36
CA THR A 44 -11.44 6.62 5.31
C THR A 44 -12.94 6.47 5.06
N ASN A 45 -13.34 5.44 4.30
CA ASN A 45 -14.74 5.12 4.01
C ASN A 45 -15.43 4.29 5.12
N ASN A 46 -14.72 3.91 6.19
CA ASN A 46 -15.16 2.97 7.22
C ASN A 46 -15.56 1.59 6.65
N GLU A 47 -14.89 1.16 5.59
CA GLU A 47 -15.07 -0.17 5.00
C GLU A 47 -14.31 -1.24 5.82
N GLU A 48 -14.83 -2.47 5.83
CA GLU A 48 -14.18 -3.60 6.48
C GLU A 48 -12.86 -3.96 5.78
N ILE A 49 -11.83 -4.23 6.58
CA ILE A 49 -10.53 -4.72 6.11
C ILE A 49 -10.44 -6.22 6.41
N SER A 50 -11.25 -7.02 5.72
CA SER A 50 -11.22 -8.48 5.79
C SER A 50 -9.98 -9.05 5.08
N GLU A 51 -9.63 -10.31 5.34
CA GLU A 51 -8.53 -10.98 4.65
C GLU A 51 -8.74 -11.02 3.13
N GLU A 52 -9.97 -11.28 2.69
CA GLU A 52 -10.35 -11.24 1.27
C GLU A 52 -10.12 -9.85 0.67
N ALA A 53 -10.54 -8.78 1.37
CA ALA A 53 -10.30 -7.41 0.92
C ALA A 53 -8.81 -7.08 0.83
N GLN A 54 -7.99 -7.57 1.77
CA GLN A 54 -6.54 -7.38 1.72
C GLN A 54 -5.91 -8.13 0.53
N GLN A 55 -6.35 -9.37 0.26
CA GLN A 55 -5.88 -10.13 -0.90
C GLN A 55 -6.24 -9.43 -2.21
N GLU A 56 -7.47 -8.93 -2.35
CA GLU A 56 -7.90 -8.15 -3.53
C GLU A 56 -7.03 -6.90 -3.76
N MET A 57 -6.64 -6.21 -2.69
CA MET A 57 -5.79 -5.01 -2.78
C MET A 57 -4.33 -5.35 -3.14
N ALA A 58 -3.87 -6.55 -2.81
CA ALA A 58 -2.52 -7.04 -3.10
C ALA A 58 -2.42 -7.86 -4.40
N SER A 59 -3.54 -7.98 -5.14
CA SER A 59 -3.67 -8.77 -6.38
C SER A 59 -3.11 -8.07 -7.62
#